data_AF-A0A522A434-F1
#
_entry.id   AF-A0A522A434-F1
#
_cell.length_a   1.000
_cell.length_b   1.000
_cell.length_c   1.000
_cell.angle_alpha   90.00
_cell.angle_beta   90.00
_cell.angle_gamma   90.00
#
_symmetry.space_group_name_H-M   'P 1'
#
loop_
_entity.id
_entity.type
_entity.pdbx_description
1 polymer ?
#
loop_
_entity_poly.entity_id
_entity_poly.type
_entity_poly.pdbx_seq_one_letter_code
_entity_poly.pdbx_strand_id
1 'polypeptide(L)'
;MLPAQTTDTVITNGATWRWRKGTNEVSSPNTLWRGVGFNDSSWTIGSAPFHYGEGLTGGTLLSDMSGNYSCIFLRIPFVITNVTEISLMQFVINYDDGFVAWINGTESARRGVTNAVPAYTNVASIS
;
A
#
# COMPACT_ATOMS: atom_id res chain seq x y z
N MET A 1 30.65 -21.06 10.43
CA MET A 1 30.32 -19.63 10.30
C MET A 1 28.99 -19.56 9.57
N LEU A 2 27.94 -18.99 10.16
CA LEU A 2 26.69 -18.76 9.42
C LEU A 2 26.99 -17.70 8.34
N PRO A 3 26.40 -17.79 7.14
CA PRO A 3 26.57 -16.75 6.13
C PRO A 3 26.10 -15.41 6.69
N ALA A 4 26.82 -14.33 6.36
CA ALA A 4 26.40 -12.99 6.72
C ALA A 4 25.03 -12.72 6.08
N GLN A 5 24.05 -12.30 6.88
CA GLN A 5 22.77 -11.83 6.35
C GLN A 5 22.97 -10.43 5.76
N THR A 6 22.60 -10.28 4.49
CA THR A 6 22.57 -8.99 3.80
C THR A 6 21.13 -8.51 3.68
N THR A 7 20.90 -7.25 4.01
CA THR A 7 19.59 -6.60 3.81
C THR A 7 19.58 -5.95 2.44
N ASP A 8 18.59 -6.30 1.61
CA ASP A 8 18.29 -5.61 0.37
C ASP A 8 16.97 -4.82 0.50
N THR A 9 16.93 -3.62 -0.07
CA THR A 9 15.76 -2.74 -0.04
C THR A 9 15.16 -2.61 -1.42
N VAL A 10 14.05 -3.31 -1.64
CA VAL A 10 13.35 -3.32 -2.94
C VAL A 10 12.34 -2.19 -3.11
N ILE A 11 11.89 -1.61 -2.00
CA ILE A 11 11.02 -0.43 -1.98
C ILE A 11 11.60 0.52 -0.95
N THR A 12 12.10 1.67 -1.39
CA THR A 12 12.69 2.68 -0.52
C THR A 12 11.62 3.52 0.17
N ASN A 13 11.96 4.12 1.31
CA ASN A 13 11.11 5.16 1.89
C ASN A 13 10.98 6.34 0.90
N GLY A 14 9.77 6.89 0.75
CA GLY A 14 9.49 7.93 -0.23
C GLY A 14 9.37 7.43 -1.68
N ALA A 15 9.33 6.11 -1.91
CA ALA A 15 9.14 5.54 -3.24
C ALA A 15 7.89 6.09 -3.94
N THR A 16 7.92 6.00 -5.27
CA THR A 16 6.81 6.39 -6.14
C THR A 16 5.87 5.21 -6.38
N TRP A 17 4.59 5.42 -6.11
CA TRP A 17 3.52 4.42 -6.23
C TRP A 17 2.56 4.79 -7.34
N ARG A 18 1.92 3.76 -7.90
CA ARG A 18 0.64 3.93 -8.57
C ARG A 18 -0.45 3.96 -7.51
N TRP A 19 -1.37 4.91 -7.60
CA TRP A 19 -2.39 5.10 -6.59
C TRP A 19 -3.73 5.58 -7.16
N ARG A 20 -4.79 5.34 -6.38
CA ARG A 20 -6.14 5.84 -6.64
C ARG A 20 -6.84 6.24 -5.35
N LYS A 21 -7.68 7.26 -5.43
CA LYS A 21 -8.63 7.64 -4.38
C LYS A 21 -9.68 6.54 -4.20
N GLY A 22 -10.06 6.28 -2.96
CA GLY A 22 -11.17 5.40 -2.60
C GLY A 22 -12.52 6.05 -2.78
N THR A 23 -12.87 6.47 -4.00
CA THR A 23 -14.22 6.95 -4.34
C THR A 23 -15.10 5.85 -4.94
N ASN A 24 -14.48 4.77 -5.39
CA ASN A 24 -15.10 3.55 -5.88
C ASN A 24 -14.12 2.37 -5.73
N GLU A 25 -14.60 1.15 -5.91
CA GLU A 25 -13.71 -0.01 -6.04
C GLU A 25 -12.82 0.11 -7.27
N VAL A 26 -11.55 -0.29 -7.14
CA VAL A 26 -10.55 -0.22 -8.22
C VAL A 26 -10.55 -1.43 -9.14
N SER A 27 -11.34 -2.46 -8.81
CA SER A 27 -11.52 -3.66 -9.62
C SER A 27 -12.86 -4.35 -9.34
N SER A 28 -13.31 -5.19 -10.28
CA SER A 28 -14.41 -6.14 -10.06
C SER A 28 -13.93 -7.55 -10.44
N PRO A 29 -13.89 -8.53 -9.53
CA PRO A 29 -14.19 -8.41 -8.10
C PRO A 29 -13.23 -7.45 -7.36
N ASN A 30 -13.61 -6.97 -6.18
CA ASN A 30 -12.83 -5.99 -5.39
C ASN A 30 -11.48 -6.54 -4.87
N THR A 31 -11.19 -7.82 -5.09
CA THR A 31 -9.93 -8.47 -4.76
C THR A 31 -8.96 -8.58 -5.94
N LEU A 32 -9.44 -8.37 -7.17
CA LEU A 32 -8.66 -8.62 -8.39
C LEU A 32 -7.40 -7.74 -8.47
N TRP A 33 -7.47 -6.49 -7.99
CA TRP A 33 -6.35 -5.55 -7.99
C TRP A 33 -5.14 -5.99 -7.13
N ARG A 34 -5.32 -6.98 -6.26
CA ARG A 34 -4.27 -7.49 -5.35
C ARG A 34 -3.33 -8.47 -6.04
N GLY A 35 -3.72 -9.02 -7.19
CA GLY A 35 -2.93 -10.02 -7.94
C GLY A 35 -1.73 -9.41 -8.66
N VAL A 36 -0.70 -10.22 -8.95
CA VAL A 36 0.54 -9.76 -9.61
C VAL A 36 0.29 -9.19 -11.01
N GLY A 37 -0.65 -9.76 -11.76
CA GLY A 37 -0.94 -9.37 -13.16
C GLY A 37 -1.97 -8.24 -13.32
N PHE A 38 -2.40 -7.57 -12.24
CA PHE A 38 -3.37 -6.50 -12.35
C PHE A 38 -2.79 -5.30 -13.11
N ASN A 39 -3.52 -4.82 -14.12
CA ASN A 39 -3.16 -3.65 -14.90
C ASN A 39 -3.60 -2.37 -14.18
N ASP A 40 -2.65 -1.68 -13.57
CA ASP A 40 -2.82 -0.40 -12.90
C ASP A 40 -2.31 0.78 -13.74
N SER A 41 -2.11 0.63 -15.05
CA SER A 41 -1.55 1.68 -15.91
C SER A 41 -2.36 2.98 -15.95
N SER A 42 -3.66 2.90 -15.65
CA SER A 42 -4.56 4.05 -15.56
C SER A 42 -4.55 4.75 -14.20
N TRP A 43 -3.78 4.25 -13.23
CA TRP A 43 -3.70 4.83 -11.89
C TRP A 43 -2.75 6.02 -11.90
N THR A 44 -3.02 6.99 -11.03
CA THR A 44 -2.18 8.16 -10.87
C THR A 44 -0.83 7.75 -10.28
N ILE A 45 0.23 8.49 -10.59
CA ILE A 45 1.56 8.27 -10.00
C ILE A 45 1.79 9.33 -8.92
N GLY A 46 2.32 8.93 -7.76
CA GLY A 46 2.63 9.82 -6.65
C GLY A 46 3.69 9.23 -5.71
N SER A 47 4.52 10.07 -5.11
CA SER A 47 5.50 9.65 -4.10
C SER A 47 4.90 9.63 -2.70
N ALA A 48 5.39 8.71 -1.87
CA ALA A 48 5.11 8.73 -0.44
C ALA A 48 5.86 9.90 0.25
N PRO A 49 5.37 10.40 1.41
CA PRO A 49 4.12 10.02 2.07
C PRO A 49 2.89 10.52 1.29
N PHE A 50 1.76 9.82 1.47
CA PHE A 50 0.45 10.29 1.06
C PHE A 50 -0.24 10.88 2.30
N HIS A 51 -0.71 12.12 2.22
CA HIS A 51 -1.14 12.86 3.41
C HIS A 51 -2.22 13.91 3.11
N TYR A 52 -3.00 14.31 4.13
CA TYR A 52 -3.93 15.43 4.06
C TYR A 52 -4.11 16.13 5.41
N GLY A 53 -3.96 17.46 5.45
CA GLY A 53 -4.27 18.26 6.64
C GLY A 53 -3.19 18.30 7.73
N GLU A 54 -2.11 17.51 7.63
CA GLU A 54 -1.02 17.48 8.62
C GLU A 54 0.07 18.53 8.35
N GLY A 55 -0.02 19.27 7.23
CA GLY A 55 0.95 20.30 6.88
C GLY A 55 2.35 19.77 6.52
N LEU A 56 2.44 18.48 6.15
CA LEU A 56 3.70 17.87 5.73
C LEU A 56 4.21 18.47 4.42
N THR A 57 5.54 18.53 4.28
CA THR A 57 6.21 18.90 3.04
C THR A 57 6.70 17.66 2.30
N GLY A 58 6.62 17.69 0.97
CA GLY A 58 6.96 16.55 0.12
C GLY A 58 5.84 15.50 0.00
N GLY A 59 6.11 14.44 -0.75
CA GLY A 59 5.13 13.39 -1.03
C GLY A 59 3.94 13.85 -1.86
N THR A 60 2.82 13.12 -1.73
CA THR A 60 1.58 13.37 -2.45
C THR A 60 0.54 13.94 -1.50
N LEU A 61 0.25 15.23 -1.66
CA LEU A 61 -0.84 15.90 -0.94
C LEU A 61 -2.20 15.51 -1.52
N LEU A 62 -3.08 15.00 -0.65
CA LEU A 62 -4.45 14.61 -0.93
C LEU A 62 -5.41 15.73 -0.51
N SER A 63 -5.29 16.89 -1.17
CA SER A 63 -5.95 18.14 -0.74
C SER A 63 -7.48 18.08 -0.65
N ASP A 64 -8.11 17.13 -1.34
CA ASP A 64 -9.56 16.93 -1.34
C ASP A 64 -10.01 15.68 -0.56
N MET A 65 -9.14 15.03 0.23
CA MET A 65 -9.52 13.81 0.95
C MET A 65 -10.60 14.05 2.00
N SER A 66 -10.47 15.13 2.78
CA SER A 66 -11.40 15.45 3.87
C SER A 66 -12.85 15.53 3.37
N GLY A 67 -13.70 14.65 3.91
CA GLY A 67 -15.13 14.56 3.57
C GLY A 67 -15.46 13.89 2.23
N ASN A 68 -14.48 13.49 1.41
CA ASN A 68 -14.74 12.90 0.07
C ASN A 68 -14.42 11.41 -0.02
N TYR A 69 -13.37 10.91 0.64
CA TYR A 69 -13.01 9.50 0.66
C TYR A 69 -12.22 9.13 1.93
N SER A 70 -12.34 7.89 2.39
CA SER A 70 -11.70 7.40 3.62
C SER A 70 -10.44 6.57 3.39
N CYS A 71 -10.13 6.21 2.14
CA CYS A 71 -8.95 5.43 1.84
C CYS A 71 -8.33 5.79 0.49
N ILE A 72 -7.10 5.33 0.28
CA ILE A 72 -6.45 5.29 -1.01
C ILE A 72 -5.99 3.86 -1.29
N PHE A 73 -5.94 3.50 -2.57
CA PHE A 73 -5.33 2.28 -3.03
C PHE A 73 -3.92 2.59 -3.51
N LEU A 74 -2.94 1.80 -3.06
CA LEU A 74 -1.53 1.94 -3.43
C LEU A 74 -1.04 0.63 -4.07
N ARG A 75 -0.26 0.74 -5.14
CA ARG A 75 0.35 -0.40 -5.81
C ARG A 75 1.75 -0.07 -6.33
N ILE A 76 2.70 -0.96 -6.04
CA ILE A 76 4.06 -0.92 -6.57
C ILE A 76 4.52 -2.35 -6.87
N PRO A 77 4.92 -2.67 -8.11
CA PRO A 77 5.58 -3.92 -8.40
C PRO A 77 7.05 -3.86 -7.98
N PHE A 78 7.58 -4.97 -7.48
CA PHE A 78 9.00 -5.16 -7.23
C PHE A 78 9.42 -6.56 -7.68
N VAL A 79 10.71 -6.76 -7.91
CA VAL A 79 11.26 -8.03 -8.40
C VAL A 79 12.21 -8.58 -7.35
N ILE A 80 12.03 -9.85 -7.00
CA ILE A 80 13.06 -10.64 -6.31
C ILE A 80 13.59 -11.66 -7.30
N THR A 81 14.88 -11.58 -7.62
CA THR A 81 15.53 -12.45 -8.61
C THR A 81 15.73 -13.87 -8.10
N ASN A 82 15.97 -14.05 -6.80
CA ASN A 82 16.10 -15.36 -6.19
C ASN A 82 15.37 -15.45 -4.84
N VAL A 83 14.17 -16.03 -4.84
CA VAL A 83 13.35 -16.18 -3.62
C VAL A 83 13.94 -17.18 -2.63
N THR A 84 14.79 -18.12 -3.06
CA THR A 84 15.38 -19.13 -2.15
C THR A 84 16.45 -18.55 -1.24
N GLU A 85 16.94 -17.35 -1.54
CA GLU A 85 17.91 -16.61 -0.72
C GLU A 85 17.23 -15.75 0.36
N ILE A 86 15.90 -15.59 0.29
CA ILE A 86 15.15 -14.79 1.26
C ILE A 86 14.88 -15.64 2.51
N SER A 87 15.45 -15.23 3.64
CA SER A 87 15.14 -15.82 4.95
C SER A 87 14.10 -15.01 5.74
N LEU A 88 13.97 -13.71 5.45
CA LEU A 88 13.07 -12.78 6.11
C LEU A 88 12.65 -11.66 5.15
N MET A 89 11.39 -11.25 5.23
CA MET A 89 10.90 -10.00 4.64
C MET A 89 10.45 -9.06 5.74
N GLN A 90 10.84 -7.80 5.66
CA GLN A 90 10.41 -6.77 6.58
C GLN A 90 9.60 -5.70 5.84
N PHE A 91 8.42 -5.39 6.35
CA PHE A 91 7.60 -4.29 5.89
C PHE A 91 7.51 -3.24 6.99
N VAL A 92 8.01 -2.04 6.70
CA VAL A 92 8.02 -0.90 7.63
C VAL A 92 7.16 0.21 7.05
N ILE A 93 6.19 0.69 7.83
CA ILE A 93 5.22 1.69 7.39
C ILE A 93 4.85 2.60 8.56
N ASN A 94 4.72 3.90 8.27
CA ASN A 94 3.96 4.83 9.10
C ASN A 94 2.57 4.98 8.47
N TYR A 95 1.54 4.92 9.29
CA TYR A 95 0.15 4.95 8.84
C TYR A 95 -0.71 5.72 9.84
N ASP A 96 -1.78 6.32 9.33
CA ASP A 96 -2.84 6.99 10.08
C ASP A 96 -4.10 6.91 9.19
N ASP A 97 -5.19 6.27 9.58
CA ASP A 97 -5.44 5.54 10.84
C ASP A 97 -5.14 4.02 10.73
N GLY A 98 -5.19 3.46 9.53
CA GLY A 98 -5.12 2.02 9.30
C GLY A 98 -4.74 1.62 7.88
N PHE A 99 -4.35 0.35 7.71
CA PHE A 99 -3.99 -0.20 6.42
C PHE A 99 -4.26 -1.70 6.33
N VAL A 100 -4.35 -2.20 5.10
CA VAL A 100 -4.24 -3.62 4.78
C VAL A 100 -3.29 -3.76 3.60
N ALA A 101 -2.33 -4.68 3.70
CA ALA A 101 -1.29 -4.90 2.71
C ALA A 101 -1.37 -6.33 2.18
N TRP A 102 -1.24 -6.46 0.86
CA TRP A 102 -1.21 -7.74 0.16
C TRP A 102 0.07 -7.87 -0.67
N ILE A 103 0.63 -9.07 -0.67
CA ILE A 103 1.68 -9.47 -1.61
C ILE A 103 1.10 -10.59 -2.48
N ASN A 104 1.02 -10.35 -3.78
CA ASN A 104 0.53 -11.32 -4.78
C ASN A 104 -0.82 -11.95 -4.40
N GLY A 105 -1.77 -11.13 -3.93
CA GLY A 105 -3.12 -11.56 -3.53
C GLY A 105 -3.24 -12.11 -2.11
N THR A 106 -2.13 -12.40 -1.43
CA THR A 106 -2.13 -12.90 -0.05
C THR A 106 -2.01 -11.74 0.92
N GLU A 107 -2.91 -11.65 1.90
CA GLU A 107 -2.82 -10.63 2.95
C GLU A 107 -1.57 -10.89 3.80
N SER A 108 -0.70 -9.89 3.89
CA SER A 108 0.59 -10.00 4.60
C SER A 108 0.60 -9.22 5.91
N ALA A 109 -0.16 -8.12 5.98
CA ALA A 109 -0.28 -7.31 7.19
C ALA A 109 -1.56 -6.49 7.19
N ARG A 110 -2.06 -6.19 8.39
CA ARG A 110 -3.26 -5.40 8.63
C ARG A 110 -3.15 -4.70 9.96
N ARG A 111 -3.60 -3.45 10.01
CA ARG A 111 -3.74 -2.70 11.26
C ARG A 111 -4.88 -1.71 11.14
N GLY A 112 -5.72 -1.62 12.17
CA GLY A 112 -6.82 -0.66 12.19
C GLY A 112 -7.95 -0.91 11.19
N VAL A 113 -8.12 -2.13 10.66
CA VAL A 113 -9.24 -2.48 9.76
C VAL A 113 -9.82 -3.83 10.16
N THR A 114 -11.10 -3.92 10.50
CA THR A 114 -11.73 -5.17 10.99
C THR A 114 -12.47 -5.96 9.90
N ASN A 115 -12.80 -5.32 8.78
CA ASN A 115 -13.54 -5.96 7.68
C ASN A 115 -12.71 -7.08 7.05
N ALA A 116 -13.26 -8.29 7.01
CA ALA A 116 -12.59 -9.45 6.41
C ALA A 116 -12.21 -9.20 4.94
N VAL A 117 -13.11 -8.58 4.18
CA VAL A 117 -12.84 -8.05 2.84
C VAL A 117 -13.04 -6.54 2.89
N PRO A 118 -11.96 -5.75 2.97
CA PRO A 118 -12.06 -4.29 2.96
C PRO A 118 -12.66 -3.81 1.63
N ALA A 119 -13.63 -2.91 1.75
CA ALA A 119 -14.22 -2.13 0.67
C ALA A 119 -13.78 -0.67 0.79
N TYR A 120 -13.85 0.09 -0.30
CA TYR A 120 -13.44 1.50 -0.33
C TYR A 120 -14.20 2.40 0.67
N THR A 121 -15.41 1.98 1.07
CA THR A 121 -16.26 2.71 2.02
C THR A 121 -15.94 2.40 3.48
N ASN A 122 -15.08 1.41 3.76
CA ASN A 122 -14.71 1.12 5.13
C ASN A 122 -13.81 2.22 5.68
N VAL A 123 -13.94 2.43 6.97
CA VAL A 123 -13.12 3.36 7.77
C VAL A 123 -12.23 2.56 8.68
N ALA A 124 -11.12 3.15 9.10
CA ALA A 124 -10.29 2.53 10.11
C ALA A 124 -11.04 2.39 11.44
N SER A 125 -10.65 1.41 12.24
CA SER A 125 -11.28 1.06 13.51
C SER A 125 -10.52 1.57 14.74
N ILE A 126 -9.41 2.26 14.53
CA ILE A 126 -8.53 2.82 15.58
C ILE A 126 -8.01 4.17 15.10
N SER A 127 -7.58 5.00 16.03
CA SER A 127 -6.85 6.27 15.82
C SER A 127 -5.61 6.28 16.68
#